data_AF-A0A7V3UR34-F1
#
_entry.id   AF-A0A7V3UR34-F1
#
_cell.length_a   1.000
_cell.length_b   1.000
_cell.length_c   1.000
_cell.angle_alpha   90.00
_cell.angle_beta   90.00
_cell.angle_gamma   90.00
#
_symmetry.space_group_name_H-M   'P 1'
#
loop_
_entity.id
_entity.type
_entity.pdbx_description
1 polymer ?
#
loop_
_entity_poly.entity_id
_entity_poly.type
_entity_poly.pdbx_seq_one_letter_code
_entity_poly.pdbx_strand_id
1 'polypeptide(L)' 'MSRIGKKPIAIAQNVQVQLNGQTLTIQGPKGTITQVIPPDIVVQIEDNNILLGPRNNKKNTLALWGLCGALLRNHIE' A
#
# COMPACT_ATOMS: atom_id res chain seq x y z
N MET A 1 1.71 -9.13 15.63
CA MET A 1 1.02 -9.35 14.34
C MET A 1 0.31 -8.07 13.96
N SER A 2 0.82 -7.38 12.94
CA SER A 2 0.28 -6.09 12.51
C SER A 2 -1.12 -6.30 11.94
N ARG A 3 -2.15 -5.77 12.63
CA ARG A 3 -3.56 -5.80 12.19
C ARG A 3 -3.87 -4.66 11.19
N ILE A 4 -2.88 -3.81 10.90
CA ILE A 4 -3.03 -2.57 10.14
C ILE A 4 -3.09 -2.86 8.63
N GLY A 5 -2.27 -3.78 8.10
CA GLY A 5 -2.32 -4.13 6.68
C GLY A 5 -3.57 -4.93 6.27
N LYS A 6 -4.31 -5.50 7.23
CA LYS A 6 -5.52 -6.28 6.99
C LYS A 6 -6.75 -5.41 6.75
N LYS A 7 -6.65 -4.11 7.06
CA LYS A 7 -7.73 -3.17 6.84
C LYS A 7 -7.61 -2.62 5.42
N PRO A 8 -8.67 -2.69 4.61
CA PRO A 8 -8.69 -1.99 3.33
C PRO A 8 -8.43 -0.51 3.59
N ILE A 9 -7.53 0.07 2.80
CA ILE A 9 -7.20 1.50 2.88
C ILE A 9 -8.08 2.20 1.84
N ALA A 10 -9.09 2.93 2.31
CA ALA A 10 -9.93 3.73 1.43
C ALA A 10 -9.09 4.84 0.78
N ILE A 11 -9.11 4.88 -0.54
CA ILE A 11 -8.50 5.94 -1.33
C ILE A 11 -9.43 7.16 -1.26
N ALA A 12 -8.93 8.26 -0.71
CA ALA A 12 -9.64 9.53 -0.78
C ALA A 12 -9.74 9.97 -2.25
N GLN A 13 -10.86 10.59 -2.65
CA GLN A 13 -11.12 10.97 -4.06
C GLN A 13 -10.02 11.86 -4.70
N ASN A 14 -9.18 12.49 -3.88
CA ASN A 14 -8.06 13.34 -4.32
C ASN A 14 -6.71 12.61 -4.38
N VAL A 15 -6.68 11.29 -4.19
CA VAL A 15 -5.45 10.50 -4.23
C VAL A 15 -5.56 9.46 -5.35
N GLN A 16 -4.59 9.44 -6.26
CA GLN A 16 -4.49 8.48 -7.33
C GLN A 16 -3.36 7.51 -7.03
N VAL A 17 -3.64 6.22 -6.99
CA VAL A 17 -2.62 5.18 -6.78
C VAL A 17 -2.44 4.38 -8.04
N GLN A 18 -1.22 4.39 -8.56
CA GLN A 18 -0.80 3.61 -9.71
C GLN A 18 0.20 2.56 -9.28
N LEU A 19 -0.04 1.31 -9.67
CA LEU A 19 0.90 0.22 -9.45
C LEU A 19 1.53 -0.18 -10.77
N ASN A 20 2.84 0.02 -10.87
CA ASN A 20 3.64 -0.29 -12.05
C ASN A 20 4.61 -1.43 -11.71
N GLY A 21 4.08 -2.66 -11.73
CA GLY A 21 4.79 -3.88 -11.35
C GLY A 21 5.23 -3.87 -9.88
N GLN A 22 6.44 -3.37 -9.63
CA GLN A 22 7.03 -3.24 -8.29
C GLN A 22 7.04 -1.79 -7.78
N THR A 23 6.78 -0.80 -8.64
CA THR A 23 6.79 0.61 -8.26
C THR A 23 5.37 1.08 -8.02
N LEU A 24 5.08 1.48 -6.79
CA LEU A 24 3.81 2.08 -6.41
C LEU A 24 3.97 3.61 -6.44
N THR A 25 3.16 4.27 -7.24
CA THR A 25 3.11 5.72 -7.37
C THR A 25 1.81 6.21 -6.76
N ILE A 26 1.90 7.05 -5.73
CA ILE A 26 0.77 7.69 -5.07
C ILE A 26 0.82 9.17 -5.42
N GLN A 27 -0.18 9.66 -6.15
CA GLN A 27 -0.38 11.07 -6.42
C GLN A 27 -1.43 11.59 -5.45
N GLY A 28 -1.04 12.42 -4.50
CA GLY A 28 -1.96 13.05 -3.55
C GLY A 28 -1.97 14.57 -3.68
N PRO A 29 -2.82 15.25 -2.89
CA PRO A 29 -2.91 16.72 -2.90
C PRO A 29 -1.61 17.40 -2.44
N LYS A 30 -0.75 16.68 -1.69
CA LYS A 30 0.55 17.16 -1.19
C LYS A 30 1.72 16.84 -2.13
N GLY A 31 1.48 16.16 -3.27
CA GLY A 31 2.50 15.81 -4.26
C GLY A 31 2.49 14.34 -4.66
N THR A 32 3.45 13.97 -5.52
CA THR A 32 3.61 12.61 -6.04
C THR A 32 4.71 11.87 -5.30
N ILE A 33 4.39 10.69 -4.78
CA ILE A 33 5.31 9.82 -4.04
C ILE A 33 5.44 8.50 -4.78
N THR A 34 6.66 8.19 -5.21
CA THR A 34 7.03 6.90 -5.78
C THR A 34 7.74 6.06 -4.74
N GLN A 35 7.20 4.88 -4.47
CA GLN A 35 7.79 3.91 -3.55
C GLN A 35 7.95 2.55 -4.24
N VAL A 36 9.12 1.95 -4.11
CA VAL A 36 9.36 0.59 -4.61
C VAL A 36 8.84 -0.40 -3.57
N ILE A 37 7.82 -1.17 -3.95
CA ILE A 37 7.25 -2.25 -3.15
C ILE A 37 8.03 -3.53 -3.47
N PRO A 38 8.53 -4.25 -2.45
CA PRO A 38 9.17 -5.54 -2.67
C PRO A 38 8.17 -6.57 -3.25
N PRO A 39 8.62 -7.46 -4.14
CA PRO A 39 7.75 -8.42 -4.85
C PRO A 39 7.09 -9.47 -3.94
N ASP A 40 7.49 -9.51 -2.67
CA ASP A 40 6.91 -10.34 -1.63
C ASP A 40 5.58 -9.77 -1.09
N ILE A 41 5.17 -8.58 -1.54
CA ILE A 41 3.89 -7.95 -1.19
C ILE A 41 3.00 -7.88 -2.43
N VAL A 42 1.77 -8.35 -2.27
CA VAL A 42 0.68 -8.19 -3.23
C VAL A 42 -0.11 -6.94 -2.87
N VAL A 43 -0.41 -6.12 -3.86
CA VAL A 43 -1.26 -4.95 -3.72
C VAL A 43 -2.37 -5.09 -4.74
N GLN A 44 -3.61 -5.00 -4.29
CA GLN A 44 -4.81 -5.02 -5.11
C GLN A 44 -5.56 -3.71 -4.88
N ILE A 45 -6.13 -3.17 -5.94
CA ILE A 45 -6.92 -1.94 -5.91
C ILE A 45 -8.33 -2.35 -6.38
N GLU A 46 -9.30 -2.34 -5.48
CA GLU A 46 -10.71 -2.68 -5.76
C GLU A 46 -11.61 -1.57 -5.24
N ASP A 47 -12.54 -1.06 -6.05
CA ASP A 47 -13.60 -0.12 -5.64
C ASP A 47 -13.12 1.04 -4.73
N ASN A 48 -12.06 1.74 -5.15
CA ASN A 48 -11.43 2.81 -4.36
C ASN A 48 -10.87 2.37 -2.99
N ASN A 49 -10.59 1.09 -2.81
CA ASN A 49 -9.88 0.55 -1.66
C ASN A 49 -8.59 -0.13 -2.10
N ILE A 50 -7.53 0.07 -1.33
CA ILE A 50 -6.26 -0.62 -1.50
C ILE A 50 -6.23 -1.77 -0.50
N LEU A 51 -6.14 -2.97 -1.05
CA LEU A 51 -5.95 -4.22 -0.33
C LEU A 51 -4.47 -4.60 -0.44
N LEU A 52 -3.79 -4.68 0.69
CA LEU A 52 -2.42 -5.15 0.77
C LEU A 52 -2.43 -6.58 1.31
N GLY A 53 -1.74 -7.50 0.66
CA GLY A 53 -1.59 -8.88 1.09
C GLY A 53 -0.12 -9.32 1.07
N PRO A 54 0.40 -9.99 2.12
CA PRO A 54 1.70 -10.62 2.03
C PRO A 54 1.62 -11.81 1.05
N ARG A 55 2.59 -11.94 0.14
CA ARG A 55 2.70 -13.12 -0.75
C ARG A 55 3.22 -14.34 0.01
N ASN A 56 3.97 -14.12 1.09
CA ASN A 56 4.53 -15.17 1.92
C ASN A 56 4.40 -14.85 3.42
N ASN A 57 4.22 -15.87 4.26
CA ASN A 57 4.11 -15.73 5.71
C ASN A 57 5.48 -15.60 6.43
N LYS A 58 6.50 -15.09 5.73
CA LYS A 58 7.80 -14.81 6.35
C LYS A 58 7.69 -13.59 7.27
N LYS A 59 8.41 -13.63 8.40
CA LYS A 59 8.45 -12.52 9.37
C LYS A 59 8.84 -11.18 8.71
N ASN A 60 9.78 -11.21 7.76
CA ASN A 60 10.21 -10.03 7.02
C ASN A 60 9.07 -9.46 6.15
N THR A 61 8.38 -10.31 5.40
CA THR A 61 7.24 -9.92 4.55
C THR A 61 6.11 -9.31 5.36
N LEU A 62 5.79 -9.90 6.53
CA LEU A 62 4.78 -9.38 7.44
C LEU A 62 5.15 -8.00 8.01
N ALA A 63 6.43 -7.76 8.27
CA ALA A 63 6.92 -6.45 8.73
C ALA A 63 6.85 -5.40 7.62
N LEU A 64 7.31 -5.74 6.41
CA LEU A 64 7.25 -4.88 5.23
C LEU A 64 5.80 -4.55 4.86
N TRP A 65 4.89 -5.53 4.95
CA TRP A 65 3.46 -5.35 4.72
C TRP A 65 2.84 -4.35 5.70
N GLY A 66 3.17 -4.47 7.00
CA GLY A 66 2.73 -3.51 8.01
C GLY A 66 3.25 -2.09 7.74
N LEU A 67 4.53 -1.97 7.36
CA LEU A 67 5.15 -0.69 7.01
C LEU A 67 4.49 -0.07 5.78
N CYS A 68 4.29 -0.83 4.70
CA CYS A 68 3.65 -0.34 3.48
C CYS A 68 2.24 0.15 3.74
N GLY A 69 1.45 -0.58 4.54
CA GLY A 69 0.10 -0.15 4.91
C GLY A 69 0.08 1.14 5.74
N ALA A 70 1.05 1.32 6.65
CA ALA A 70 1.18 2.54 7.43
C ALA A 70 1.60 3.74 6.55
N LEU A 71 2.55 3.55 5.63
CA LEU A 71 2.99 4.58 4.69
C LEU A 71 1.86 5.01 3.76
N LEU A 72 1.17 4.06 3.13
CA LEU A 72 0.00 4.33 2.30
C LEU A 72 -1.06 5.13 3.05
N ARG A 73 -1.36 4.72 4.30
CA ARG A 73 -2.33 5.44 5.13
C ARG A 73 -1.88 6.86 5.46
N ASN A 74 -0.60 7.07 5.74
CA ASN A 74 -0.03 8.41 5.97
C ASN A 74 -0.10 9.28 4.71
N HIS A 75 0.17 8.71 3.53
CA HIS A 75 0.12 9.46 2.27
C HIS A 75 -1.30 9.81 1.81
N ILE A 76 -2.31 9.09 2.28
CA ILE A 76 -3.73 9.35 1.96
C ILE A 76 -4.37 10.34 2.97
N GLU A 77 -3.74 10.57 4.13
CA GLU A 77 -4.18 11.52 5.18
C GLU A 77 -3.76 12.98 4.90
#